data_AF-A0A1F2V437-F1
#
_entry.id   AF-A0A1F2V437-F1
#
_cell.length_a   1.000
_cell.length_b   1.000
_cell.length_c   1.000
_cell.angle_alpha   90.00
_cell.angle_beta   90.00
_cell.angle_gamma   90.00
#
_symmetry.space_group_name_H-M   'P 1'
#
loop_
_entity.id
_entity.type
_entity.pdbx_description
1 polymer ?
#
loop_
_entity_poly.entity_id
_entity_poly.type
_entity_poly.pdbx_seq_one_letter_code
_entity_poly.pdbx_strand_id
1 'polypeptide(L)'
;MKLLDVNLLLYATNPQSPQHDRARTWFDDTMNGVDRLGMPWHTLVGFLRMSTQPESFRPPLSMDTALSFVEEWLEWDTVWVPQPGPDHATILATLLRQTPRSRIVPDAHLAALAIEHGLTLCSADSDFKQFAGLRFLNPLE
;
A
#
# COMPACT_ATOMS: atom_id res chain seq x y z
N MET A 1 5.77 3.71 -12.62
CA MET A 1 4.85 2.73 -11.98
C MET A 1 5.15 2.55 -10.49
N LYS A 2 4.10 2.69 -9.66
CA LYS A 2 4.18 2.69 -8.19
C LYS A 2 3.37 1.54 -7.60
N LEU A 3 3.66 1.12 -6.37
CA LEU A 3 2.87 0.19 -5.57
C LEU A 3 2.45 0.88 -4.28
N LEU A 4 1.17 0.83 -3.89
CA LEU A 4 0.71 1.46 -2.65
C LEU A 4 0.78 0.53 -1.45
N ASP A 5 1.22 1.10 -0.34
CA ASP A 5 0.97 0.58 0.99
C ASP A 5 -0.35 1.11 1.58
N VAL A 6 -0.88 0.40 2.58
CA VAL A 6 -2.17 0.66 3.21
C VAL A 6 -2.24 2.01 3.91
N ASN A 7 -1.15 2.49 4.49
CA ASN A 7 -1.16 3.74 5.25
C ASN A 7 -1.54 4.94 4.37
N LEU A 8 -1.15 4.96 3.10
CA LEU A 8 -1.47 6.07 2.19
C LEU A 8 -2.96 6.13 1.90
N LEU A 9 -3.62 4.97 1.71
CA LEU A 9 -5.07 4.90 1.53
C LEU A 9 -5.81 5.34 2.81
N LEU A 10 -5.35 4.90 3.98
CA LEU A 10 -5.93 5.30 5.27
C LEU A 10 -5.81 6.81 5.49
N TYR A 11 -4.67 7.41 5.21
CA TYR A 11 -4.48 8.85 5.37
C TYR A 11 -5.29 9.64 4.34
N ALA A 12 -5.29 9.24 3.08
CA ALA A 12 -6.04 9.91 2.02
C ALA A 12 -7.57 9.88 2.23
N THR A 13 -8.08 8.90 2.98
CA THR A 13 -9.53 8.72 3.24
C THR A 13 -9.96 9.16 4.64
N ASN A 14 -9.03 9.47 5.56
CA ASN A 14 -9.34 9.91 6.92
C ASN A 14 -9.08 11.40 7.13
N PRO A 15 -10.11 12.27 7.12
CA PRO A 15 -9.95 13.70 7.38
C PRO A 15 -9.40 14.05 8.77
N GLN A 16 -9.43 13.12 9.73
CA GLN A 16 -8.85 13.34 11.06
C GLN A 16 -7.35 12.99 11.13
N SER A 17 -6.79 12.36 10.10
CA SER A 17 -5.36 12.09 10.03
C SER A 17 -4.58 13.41 9.85
N PRO A 18 -3.52 13.67 10.63
CA PRO A 18 -2.62 14.82 10.39
C PRO A 18 -1.96 14.80 9.01
N GLN A 19 -1.88 13.62 8.39
CA GLN A 19 -1.33 13.40 7.07
C GLN A 19 -2.36 13.56 5.95
N HIS A 20 -3.64 13.77 6.28
CA HIS A 20 -4.75 13.70 5.33
C HIS A 20 -4.53 14.58 4.10
N ASP A 21 -4.29 15.87 4.29
CA ASP A 21 -4.18 16.82 3.17
C ASP A 21 -3.04 16.43 2.22
N ARG A 22 -1.87 16.09 2.77
CA ARG A 22 -0.70 15.67 1.96
C ARG A 22 -0.97 14.37 1.24
N ALA A 23 -1.56 13.39 1.92
CA ALA A 23 -1.86 12.08 1.35
C ALA A 23 -2.94 12.18 0.28
N ARG A 24 -3.98 12.99 0.52
CA ARG A 24 -5.06 13.24 -0.42
C ARG A 24 -4.56 13.91 -1.69
N THR A 25 -3.78 15.00 -1.56
CA THR A 25 -3.17 15.68 -2.71
C THR A 25 -2.29 14.73 -3.52
N TRP A 26 -1.38 13.99 -2.87
CA TRP A 26 -0.52 13.05 -3.58
C TRP A 26 -1.29 11.91 -4.26
N PHE A 27 -2.34 11.41 -3.60
CA PHE A 27 -3.20 10.36 -4.14
C PHE A 27 -3.90 10.87 -5.40
N ASP A 28 -4.57 12.02 -5.33
CA ASP A 28 -5.26 12.64 -6.46
C ASP A 28 -4.30 12.93 -7.62
N ASP A 29 -3.11 13.48 -7.34
CA ASP A 29 -2.09 13.73 -8.36
C ASP A 29 -1.59 12.43 -9.01
N THR A 30 -1.46 11.36 -8.23
CA THR A 30 -1.05 10.05 -8.74
C THR A 30 -2.16 9.41 -9.59
N MET A 31 -3.42 9.56 -9.22
CA MET A 31 -4.55 9.06 -10.00
C MET A 31 -4.72 9.80 -11.34
N ASN A 32 -4.42 11.10 -11.36
CA ASN A 32 -4.46 11.93 -12.56
C ASN A 32 -3.18 11.83 -13.43
N GLY A 33 -2.18 11.08 -12.96
CA GLY A 33 -0.92 10.88 -13.67
C GLY A 33 -1.02 9.88 -14.81
N VAL A 34 0.06 9.78 -15.60
CA VAL A 34 0.19 8.80 -16.72
C VAL A 34 0.69 7.42 -16.27
N ASP A 35 1.17 7.31 -15.03
CA ASP A 35 1.79 6.10 -14.49
C ASP A 35 0.73 5.16 -13.90
N ARG A 36 0.76 3.86 -14.26
CA ARG A 36 -0.10 2.86 -13.59
C ARG A 36 0.24 2.71 -12.11
N LEU A 37 -0.80 2.48 -11.32
CA LEU A 37 -0.75 2.38 -9.87
C LEU A 37 -1.13 0.98 -9.39
N GLY A 38 -0.18 0.28 -8.78
CA GLY A 38 -0.41 -1.04 -8.21
C GLY A 38 -1.10 -0.95 -6.85
N MET A 39 -2.28 -1.57 -6.73
CA MET A 39 -3.00 -1.74 -5.48
C MET A 39 -3.22 -3.25 -5.23
N PRO A 40 -2.27 -3.93 -4.57
CA PRO A 40 -2.38 -5.37 -4.32
C PRO A 40 -3.49 -5.65 -3.30
N TRP A 41 -4.07 -6.87 -3.34
CA TRP A 41 -5.06 -7.29 -2.35
C TRP A 41 -4.57 -7.20 -0.91
N HIS A 42 -3.26 -7.35 -0.67
CA HIS A 42 -2.65 -7.08 0.63
C HIS A 42 -3.01 -5.68 1.17
N THR A 43 -2.86 -4.66 0.32
CA THR A 43 -3.15 -3.26 0.63
C THR A 43 -4.65 -3.00 0.74
N LEU A 44 -5.45 -3.54 -0.19
CA LEU A 44 -6.91 -3.35 -0.21
C LEU A 44 -7.60 -4.01 0.99
N VAL A 45 -7.26 -5.26 1.32
CA VAL A 45 -7.79 -5.96 2.51
C VAL A 45 -7.26 -5.32 3.79
N GLY A 46 -6.01 -4.85 3.80
CA GLY A 46 -5.46 -4.05 4.87
C GLY A 46 -6.30 -2.79 5.14
N PHE A 47 -6.68 -2.08 4.07
CA PHE A 47 -7.53 -0.90 4.14
C PHE A 47 -8.89 -1.25 4.74
N LEU A 48 -9.61 -2.24 4.19
CA LEU A 48 -10.92 -2.68 4.70
C LEU A 48 -10.86 -3.03 6.19
N ARG A 49 -9.82 -3.77 6.60
CA ARG A 49 -9.62 -4.15 8.00
C ARG A 49 -9.38 -2.94 8.90
N MET A 50 -8.50 -2.03 8.50
CA MET A 50 -8.04 -0.93 9.37
C MET A 50 -9.01 0.25 9.38
N SER A 51 -9.64 0.58 8.25
CA SER A 51 -10.58 1.71 8.16
C SER A 51 -11.88 1.46 8.91
N THR A 52 -12.22 0.19 9.16
CA THR A 52 -13.41 -0.22 9.92
C THR A 52 -13.14 -0.48 11.41
N GLN A 53 -11.91 -0.26 11.88
CA GLN A 53 -11.50 -0.45 13.28
C GLN A 53 -11.35 0.89 14.01
N PRO A 54 -12.09 1.13 15.13
CA PRO A 54 -12.01 2.38 15.89
C PRO A 54 -10.61 2.74 16.41
N GLU A 55 -9.75 1.74 16.62
CA GLU A 55 -8.37 1.93 17.09
C GLU A 55 -7.46 2.50 16.01
N SER A 56 -7.76 2.21 14.74
CA SER A 56 -6.91 2.56 13.60
C SER A 56 -7.49 3.72 12.77
N PHE A 57 -8.80 3.94 12.80
CA PHE A 57 -9.49 4.93 11.97
C PHE A 57 -10.65 5.55 12.75
N ARG A 58 -10.68 6.89 12.84
CA ARG A 58 -11.68 7.61 13.64
C ARG A 58 -12.33 8.75 12.84
N PRO A 59 -13.67 8.83 12.81
CA PRO A 59 -14.59 7.74 13.16
C PRO A 59 -14.41 6.55 12.20
N PRO A 60 -14.52 5.28 12.66
CA PRO A 60 -14.37 4.13 11.76
C PRO A 60 -15.43 4.18 10.66
N LEU A 61 -15.04 3.77 9.45
CA LEU A 61 -15.98 3.60 8.36
C LEU A 61 -16.88 2.38 8.63
N SER A 62 -18.09 2.39 8.05
CA SER A 62 -18.83 1.14 7.90
C SER A 62 -18.12 0.25 6.86
N MET A 63 -18.37 -1.07 6.94
CA MET A 63 -17.83 -1.99 5.93
C MET A 63 -18.32 -1.63 4.53
N ASP A 64 -19.59 -1.22 4.38
CA ASP A 64 -20.15 -0.81 3.09
C ASP A 64 -19.43 0.43 2.52
N THR A 65 -19.19 1.46 3.33
CA THR A 65 -18.42 2.63 2.87
C THR A 65 -16.99 2.27 2.49
N ALA A 66 -16.34 1.40 3.28
CA ALA A 66 -14.97 0.97 2.97
C ALA A 66 -14.92 0.13 1.67
N LEU A 67 -15.93 -0.72 1.43
CA LEU A 67 -16.05 -1.50 0.19
C LEU A 67 -16.27 -0.60 -1.03
N SER A 68 -17.14 0.41 -0.93
CA SER A 68 -17.38 1.34 -2.04
C SER A 68 -16.09 2.05 -2.50
N PHE A 69 -15.18 2.40 -1.58
CA PHE A 69 -13.87 2.93 -1.98
C PHE A 69 -13.04 1.92 -2.77
N VAL A 70 -12.99 0.66 -2.32
CA VAL A 70 -12.22 -0.39 -3.01
C VAL A 70 -12.81 -0.69 -4.39
N GLU A 71 -14.14 -0.75 -4.50
CA GLU A 71 -14.84 -0.94 -5.76
C GLU A 71 -14.53 0.21 -6.74
N GLU A 72 -14.64 1.46 -6.28
CA GLU A 72 -14.31 2.64 -7.10
C GLU A 72 -12.85 2.61 -7.59
N TRP A 73 -11.89 2.31 -6.71
CA TRP A 73 -10.47 2.25 -7.10
C TRP A 73 -10.19 1.16 -8.13
N LEU A 74 -10.88 0.02 -8.04
CA LEU A 74 -10.68 -1.10 -8.98
C LEU A 74 -11.31 -0.83 -10.36
N GLU A 75 -12.25 0.11 -10.47
CA GLU A 75 -12.84 0.55 -11.73
C GLU A 75 -11.93 1.52 -12.51
N TRP A 76 -10.92 2.10 -11.88
CA TRP A 76 -10.03 3.07 -12.52
C TRP A 76 -8.99 2.40 -13.42
N ASP A 77 -8.90 2.82 -14.68
CA ASP A 77 -7.93 2.30 -15.68
C ASP A 77 -6.46 2.44 -15.24
N THR A 78 -6.17 3.47 -14.43
CA THR A 78 -4.84 3.72 -13.86
C THR A 78 -4.46 2.64 -12.84
N VAL A 79 -5.43 1.99 -12.20
CA VAL A 79 -5.21 0.99 -11.15
C VAL A 79 -5.03 -0.40 -11.74
N TRP A 80 -4.19 -1.19 -11.08
CA TRP A 80 -4.07 -2.62 -11.35
C TRP A 80 -3.71 -3.38 -10.09
N VAL A 81 -4.08 -4.66 -10.05
CA VAL A 81 -3.83 -5.54 -8.90
C VAL A 81 -2.67 -6.49 -9.22
N PRO A 82 -1.42 -6.16 -8.82
CA PRO A 82 -0.28 -7.03 -9.05
C PRO A 82 -0.45 -8.38 -8.37
N GLN A 83 -0.13 -9.44 -9.10
CA GLN A 83 -0.12 -10.82 -8.60
C GLN A 83 1.33 -11.28 -8.39
N PRO A 84 1.62 -12.12 -7.38
CA PRO A 84 2.91 -12.80 -7.27
C PRO A 84 3.23 -13.56 -8.56
N GLY A 85 4.42 -13.31 -9.11
CA GLY A 85 4.98 -14.02 -10.24
C GLY A 85 5.84 -15.23 -9.82
N PRO A 86 6.62 -15.78 -10.76
CA PRO A 86 7.45 -16.97 -10.52
C PRO A 86 8.58 -16.76 -9.51
N ASP A 87 9.12 -15.53 -9.40
CA ASP A 87 10.30 -15.23 -8.57
C ASP A 87 9.92 -14.79 -7.15
N HIS A 88 8.65 -14.47 -6.92
CA HIS A 88 8.13 -13.94 -5.65
C HIS A 88 8.54 -14.77 -4.45
N ALA A 89 8.42 -16.10 -4.53
CA ALA A 89 8.77 -16.99 -3.42
C ALA A 89 10.26 -16.90 -3.05
N THR A 90 11.13 -16.81 -4.06
CA THR A 90 12.58 -16.68 -3.87
C THR A 90 12.95 -15.33 -3.28
N ILE A 91 12.35 -14.24 -3.78
CA ILE A 91 12.55 -12.88 -3.30
C ILE A 91 12.08 -12.78 -1.84
N LEU A 92 10.85 -13.21 -1.55
CA LEU A 92 10.27 -13.19 -0.21
C LEU A 92 11.11 -13.99 0.79
N ALA A 93 11.53 -15.21 0.43
CA ALA A 93 12.39 -16.02 1.29
C ALA A 93 13.73 -15.33 1.58
N THR A 94 14.28 -14.58 0.62
CA THR A 94 15.51 -13.81 0.81
C THR A 94 15.31 -12.68 1.80
N LEU A 95 14.25 -11.88 1.61
CA LEU A 95 13.93 -10.77 2.52
C LEU A 95 13.70 -11.27 3.96
N LEU A 96 12.91 -12.33 4.14
CA LEU A 96 12.59 -12.87 5.47
C LEU A 96 13.79 -13.47 6.19
N ARG A 97 14.74 -14.08 5.46
CA ARG A 97 15.99 -14.57 6.07
C ARG A 97 16.89 -13.42 6.55
N GLN A 98 16.87 -12.28 5.87
CA GLN A 98 17.61 -11.08 6.26
C GLN A 98 16.94 -10.31 7.41
N THR A 99 15.63 -10.49 7.59
CA THR A 99 14.82 -9.75 8.56
C THR A 99 13.88 -10.68 9.37
N PRO A 100 14.41 -11.65 10.14
CA PRO A 100 13.63 -12.76 10.70
C PRO A 100 12.76 -12.34 11.89
N ARG A 101 11.65 -11.62 11.64
CA ARG A 101 10.68 -11.18 12.65
C ARG A 101 9.27 -11.44 12.14
N SER A 102 8.41 -12.05 12.95
CA SER A 102 7.03 -12.38 12.54
C SER A 102 6.21 -11.15 12.13
N ARG A 103 6.41 -10.01 12.81
CA ARG A 103 5.69 -8.76 12.57
C ARG A 103 5.88 -8.21 11.15
N ILE A 104 7.03 -8.43 10.52
CA ILE A 104 7.37 -7.83 9.23
C ILE A 104 6.98 -8.69 8.03
N VAL A 105 6.42 -9.89 8.25
CA VAL A 105 6.07 -10.82 7.17
C VAL A 105 5.11 -10.21 6.15
N PRO A 106 4.06 -9.45 6.54
CA PRO A 106 3.21 -8.76 5.58
C PRO A 106 3.97 -7.71 4.76
N ASP A 107 4.84 -6.93 5.39
CA ASP A 107 5.65 -5.90 4.73
C ASP A 107 6.67 -6.53 3.77
N ALA A 108 7.30 -7.64 4.16
CA ALA A 108 8.20 -8.40 3.29
C ALA A 108 7.46 -8.97 2.08
N HIS A 109 6.22 -9.42 2.25
CA HIS A 109 5.38 -9.86 1.13
C HIS A 109 5.10 -8.71 0.16
N LEU A 110 4.75 -7.54 0.67
CA LEU A 110 4.50 -6.35 -0.16
C LEU A 110 5.79 -5.86 -0.86
N ALA A 111 6.92 -5.86 -0.15
CA ALA A 111 8.23 -5.50 -0.69
C ALA A 111 8.68 -6.48 -1.78
N ALA A 112 8.48 -7.79 -1.59
CA ALA A 112 8.80 -8.80 -2.59
C ALA A 112 8.00 -8.57 -3.88
N LEU A 113 6.71 -8.25 -3.76
CA LEU A 113 5.85 -7.95 -4.90
C LEU A 113 6.34 -6.70 -5.65
N ALA A 114 6.74 -5.65 -4.91
CA ALA A 114 7.31 -4.44 -5.51
C ALA A 114 8.63 -4.72 -6.25
N ILE A 115 9.51 -5.54 -5.68
CA ILE A 115 10.79 -5.91 -6.28
C ILE A 115 10.58 -6.73 -7.55
N GLU A 116 9.75 -7.76 -7.49
CA GLU A 116 9.50 -8.67 -8.62
C GLU A 116 8.97 -7.93 -9.85
N HIS A 117 8.01 -7.02 -9.64
CA HIS A 117 7.42 -6.23 -10.73
C HIS A 117 8.25 -5.00 -11.11
N GLY A 118 9.41 -4.79 -10.47
CA GLY A 118 10.21 -3.60 -10.68
C GLY A 118 9.37 -2.34 -10.49
N LEU A 119 8.74 -2.20 -9.32
CA LEU A 119 7.91 -1.06 -8.90
C LEU A 119 8.62 -0.21 -7.83
N THR A 120 8.11 1.00 -7.58
CA THR A 120 8.51 1.80 -6.42
C THR A 120 7.41 1.69 -5.38
N LEU A 121 7.71 1.12 -4.22
CA LEU A 121 6.78 1.06 -3.11
C LEU A 121 6.63 2.47 -2.50
N CYS A 122 5.39 2.94 -2.43
CA CYS A 122 5.03 4.21 -1.83
C CYS A 122 4.40 3.94 -0.46
N SER A 123 5.04 4.44 0.60
CA SER A 123 4.57 4.27 1.98
C SER A 123 5.13 5.36 2.87
N ALA A 124 4.36 5.75 3.90
CA ALA A 124 4.84 6.62 4.97
C ALA A 124 5.64 5.86 6.06
N ASP A 125 5.71 4.53 5.98
CA ASP A 125 6.44 3.70 6.94
C ASP A 125 7.89 3.52 6.51
N SER A 126 8.81 4.10 7.29
CA SER A 126 10.25 3.99 7.04
C SER A 126 10.81 2.58 7.23
N ASP A 127 10.07 1.66 7.87
CA ASP A 127 10.52 0.29 8.09
C ASP A 127 10.78 -0.43 6.76
N PHE A 128 10.13 -0.06 5.65
CA PHE A 128 10.41 -0.63 4.33
C PHE A 128 11.84 -0.37 3.83
N LYS A 129 12.54 0.67 4.33
CA LYS A 129 13.94 0.96 3.98
C LYS A 129 14.89 -0.17 4.38
N GLN A 130 14.46 -1.10 5.24
CA GLN A 130 15.24 -2.27 5.64
C GLN A 130 15.37 -3.34 4.54
N PHE A 131 14.47 -3.36 3.56
CA PHE A 131 14.44 -4.41 2.54
C PHE A 131 15.41 -4.10 1.40
N ALA A 132 16.47 -4.90 1.31
CA ALA A 132 17.47 -4.75 0.25
C ALA A 132 16.85 -4.95 -1.15
N GLY A 133 17.21 -4.08 -2.10
CA GLY A 133 16.71 -4.11 -3.48
C GLY A 133 15.34 -3.46 -3.69
N LEU A 134 14.65 -3.05 -2.63
CA LEU A 134 13.39 -2.33 -2.73
C LEU A 134 13.63 -0.87 -3.14
N ARG A 135 12.92 -0.41 -4.17
CA ARG A 135 12.78 1.03 -4.43
C ARG A 135 11.64 1.57 -3.58
N PHE A 136 11.95 2.56 -2.76
CA PHE A 136 11.04 3.12 -1.76
C PHE A 136 10.88 4.63 -1.95
N LEU A 137 9.65 5.12 -1.77
CA LEU A 137 9.31 6.54 -1.77
C LEU A 137 8.35 6.81 -0.61
N ASN A 138 8.68 7.79 0.24
CA ASN A 138 7.68 8.40 1.13
C ASN A 138 7.12 9.64 0.42
N PRO A 139 5.86 9.63 -0.05
CA PRO A 139 5.28 10.79 -0.73
C PRO A 139 4.85 11.90 0.21
N LEU A 140 4.91 11.66 1.53
CA LEU A 140 4.50 12.59 2.57
C LEU A 140 5.71 13.22 3.27
N GLU A 141 6.89 13.15 2.66
CA GLU A 141 8.09 13.88 3.08
C GLU A 141 8.35 15.05 2.13
#